data_AF-A0A2D7RD38-F1
#
_entry.id   AF-A0A2D7RD38-F1
#
_cell.length_a   1.000
_cell.length_b   1.000
_cell.length_c   1.000
_cell.angle_alpha   90.00
_cell.angle_beta   90.00
_cell.angle_gamma   90.00
#
_symmetry.space_group_name_H-M   'P 1'
#
loop_
_entity.id
_entity.type
_entity.pdbx_description
1 polymer ?
#
loop_
_entity_poly.entity_id
_entity_poly.type
_entity_poly.pdbx_seq_one_letter_code
_entity_poly.pdbx_strand_id
1 'polypeptide(L)'
;MLHRLDEIERRLKFEVSTFILDINFIRSVEDHFKKKLEFNDVFMQEESLVYILKFLKNENQEAYNWLQEIKQKIKSLKRRYSTTHRIEIAYKTKYRCNMCKLLLPPTFEIDHIKELWEGGRDEYDNLQALCPNCHALKTRANVLKKNNIFRREFTKRSREYEENAFENFKHTKKSKYF
;
A
#
# COMPACT_ATOMS: atom_id res chain seq x y z
N MET A 1 -2.15 -2.57 -6.29
CA MET A 1 -3.20 -1.72 -6.92
C MET A 1 -3.63 -2.41 -8.22
N LEU A 2 -4.88 -2.30 -8.67
CA LEU A 2 -5.33 -2.94 -9.91
C LEU A 2 -5.31 -1.94 -11.07
N HIS A 3 -4.81 -2.36 -12.23
CA HIS A 3 -4.74 -1.58 -13.47
C HIS A 3 -5.57 -2.25 -14.55
N ARG A 4 -6.34 -1.49 -15.34
CA ARG A 4 -7.18 -2.06 -16.40
C ARG A 4 -6.35 -2.47 -17.62
N LEU A 5 -6.65 -3.64 -18.19
CA LEU A 5 -5.90 -4.14 -19.36
C LEU A 5 -6.02 -3.23 -20.58
N ASP A 6 -7.21 -2.68 -20.86
CA ASP A 6 -7.43 -1.78 -22.00
C ASP A 6 -6.68 -0.44 -21.87
N GLU A 7 -6.49 0.03 -20.65
CA GLU A 7 -5.69 1.23 -20.36
C GLU A 7 -4.20 0.94 -20.50
N ILE A 8 -3.73 -0.20 -19.96
CA ILE A 8 -2.34 -0.67 -20.13
C ILE A 8 -2.01 -0.76 -21.61
N GLU A 9 -2.85 -1.45 -22.40
CA GLU A 9 -2.65 -1.57 -23.84
C GLU A 9 -2.63 -0.22 -24.53
N ARG A 10 -3.61 0.64 -24.27
CA ARG A 10 -3.69 1.96 -24.92
C ARG A 10 -2.46 2.80 -24.65
N ARG A 11 -1.96 2.77 -23.41
CA ARG A 11 -0.78 3.52 -22.98
C ARG A 11 0.48 2.99 -23.67
N LEU A 12 0.64 1.67 -23.77
CA LEU A 12 1.82 1.03 -24.36
C LEU A 12 1.78 0.98 -25.90
N LYS A 13 0.59 1.00 -26.53
CA LYS A 13 0.37 1.02 -27.98
C LYS A 13 0.80 2.32 -28.67
N PHE A 14 1.04 3.41 -27.94
CA PHE A 14 1.27 4.74 -28.52
C PHE A 14 2.51 4.80 -29.43
N GLU A 15 3.53 3.97 -29.18
CA GLU A 15 4.76 3.93 -29.99
C GLU A 15 4.93 2.64 -30.82
N VAL A 16 4.17 1.58 -30.50
CA VAL A 16 4.23 0.28 -31.18
C VAL A 16 2.83 -0.08 -31.66
N SER A 17 2.53 0.19 -32.93
CA SER A 17 1.19 0.05 -33.52
C SER A 17 0.59 -1.35 -33.46
N THR A 18 1.40 -2.38 -33.16
CA THR A 18 1.01 -3.79 -33.10
C THR A 18 1.05 -4.39 -31.69
N PHE A 19 1.34 -3.62 -30.64
CA PHE A 19 1.40 -4.16 -29.28
C PHE A 19 0.03 -4.65 -28.83
N ILE A 20 -0.09 -5.92 -28.43
CA ILE A 20 -1.30 -6.50 -27.84
C ILE A 20 -0.87 -7.20 -26.55
N LEU A 21 -1.59 -6.94 -25.46
CA LEU A 21 -1.34 -7.59 -24.19
C LEU A 21 -2.09 -8.93 -24.14
N ASP A 22 -1.76 -9.82 -25.09
CA ASP A 22 -2.41 -11.13 -25.20
C ASP A 22 -1.79 -12.16 -24.26
N ILE A 23 -2.42 -13.34 -24.19
CA ILE A 23 -1.97 -14.41 -23.30
C ILE A 23 -0.60 -14.97 -23.68
N ASN A 24 -0.20 -14.89 -24.96
CA ASN A 24 1.09 -15.37 -25.43
C ASN A 24 2.21 -14.43 -24.99
N PHE A 25 1.98 -13.13 -25.11
CA PHE A 25 2.85 -12.10 -24.59
C PHE A 25 3.01 -12.21 -23.07
N ILE A 26 1.90 -12.37 -22.34
CA ILE A 26 1.97 -12.55 -20.88
C ILE A 26 2.82 -13.78 -20.52
N ARG A 27 2.62 -14.91 -21.21
CA ARG A 27 3.42 -16.14 -21.00
C ARG A 27 4.90 -15.93 -21.27
N SER A 28 5.27 -15.18 -22.32
CA SER A 28 6.68 -14.90 -22.60
C SER A 28 7.34 -14.08 -21.49
N VAL A 29 6.60 -13.14 -20.88
CA VAL A 29 7.07 -12.39 -19.71
C VAL A 29 7.18 -13.29 -18.48
N GLU A 30 6.19 -14.15 -18.22
CA GLU A 30 6.23 -15.14 -17.11
C GLU A 30 7.47 -16.05 -17.23
N ASP A 31 7.74 -16.54 -18.43
CA ASP A 31 8.88 -17.43 -18.73
C ASP A 31 10.22 -16.73 -18.60
N HIS A 32 10.31 -15.46 -19.03
CA HIS A 32 11.52 -14.65 -18.92
C HIS A 32 11.89 -14.39 -17.46
N PHE A 33 10.92 -14.02 -16.62
CA PHE A 33 11.16 -13.70 -15.20
C PHE A 33 10.99 -14.88 -14.24
N LYS A 34 10.59 -16.05 -14.74
CA LYS A 34 10.24 -17.24 -13.94
C LYS A 34 9.25 -16.90 -12.82
N LYS A 35 8.24 -16.10 -13.14
CA LYS A 35 7.25 -15.62 -12.18
C LYS A 35 5.87 -15.56 -12.81
N LYS A 36 4.89 -16.17 -12.15
CA LYS A 36 3.49 -16.03 -12.52
C LYS A 36 2.99 -14.61 -12.29
N LEU A 37 2.29 -14.08 -13.28
CA LEU A 37 1.62 -12.80 -13.22
C LEU A 37 0.16 -12.99 -12.77
N GLU A 38 -0.30 -12.09 -11.90
CA GLU A 38 -1.68 -12.04 -11.42
C GLU A 38 -2.49 -11.04 -12.23
N PHE A 39 -3.48 -11.54 -12.98
CA PHE A 39 -4.41 -10.77 -13.80
C PHE A 39 -5.71 -11.57 -14.06
N ASN A 40 -6.74 -10.90 -14.55
CA ASN A 40 -7.97 -11.47 -15.09
C ASN A 40 -8.32 -10.77 -16.42
N ASP A 41 -9.49 -11.05 -16.99
CA ASP A 41 -9.90 -10.50 -18.31
C ASP A 41 -10.00 -8.96 -18.36
N VAL A 42 -10.03 -8.28 -17.21
CA VAL A 42 -10.24 -6.84 -17.11
C VAL A 42 -9.08 -6.12 -16.44
N PHE A 43 -8.41 -6.75 -15.47
CA PHE A 43 -7.44 -6.11 -14.58
C PHE A 43 -6.16 -6.91 -14.41
N MET A 44 -5.06 -6.20 -14.17
CA MET A 44 -3.75 -6.74 -13.76
C MET A 44 -3.30 -6.10 -12.45
N GLN A 45 -2.66 -6.89 -11.58
CA GLN A 45 -2.02 -6.36 -10.36
C GLN A 45 -0.81 -5.48 -10.72
N GLU A 46 -0.61 -4.38 -9.98
CA GLU A 46 0.51 -3.45 -10.16
C GLU A 46 1.87 -4.16 -10.04
N GLU A 47 1.97 -5.14 -9.16
CA GLU A 47 3.15 -5.99 -8.98
C GLU A 47 3.46 -6.82 -10.23
N SER A 48 2.43 -7.29 -10.93
CA SER A 48 2.55 -8.02 -12.19
C SER A 48 2.90 -7.08 -13.35
N LEU A 49 2.23 -5.92 -13.40
CA LEU A 49 2.47 -4.89 -14.41
C LEU A 49 3.93 -4.41 -14.40
N VAL A 50 4.57 -4.33 -13.24
CA VAL A 50 6.00 -3.99 -13.13
C VAL A 50 6.88 -4.94 -13.95
N TYR A 51 6.52 -6.22 -14.10
CA TYR A 51 7.28 -7.16 -14.93
C TYR A 51 7.06 -6.93 -16.42
N ILE A 52 5.82 -6.63 -16.83
CA ILE A 52 5.51 -6.21 -18.21
C ILE A 52 6.35 -4.98 -18.58
N LEU A 53 6.33 -3.95 -17.74
CA LEU A 53 7.07 -2.70 -17.99
C LEU A 53 8.59 -2.94 -18.03
N LYS A 54 9.11 -3.81 -17.14
CA LYS A 54 10.54 -4.19 -17.15
C LYS A 54 10.95 -4.92 -18.43
N PHE A 55 10.06 -5.75 -18.97
CA PHE A 55 10.28 -6.47 -20.22
C PHE A 55 10.40 -5.51 -21.40
N LEU A 56 9.53 -4.50 -21.45
CA LEU A 56 9.43 -3.55 -22.57
C LEU A 56 10.31 -2.31 -22.45
N LYS A 57 10.84 -1.98 -21.27
CA LYS A 57 11.52 -0.68 -20.99
C LYS A 57 12.65 -0.29 -21.94
N ASN A 58 13.28 -1.25 -22.63
CA ASN A 58 14.40 -0.98 -23.53
C ASN A 58 13.91 -0.65 -24.96
N GLU A 59 12.70 -1.07 -25.30
CA GLU A 59 12.12 -0.99 -26.66
C GLU A 59 10.90 -0.05 -26.72
N ASN A 60 10.40 0.39 -25.56
CA ASN A 60 9.22 1.25 -25.43
C ASN A 60 9.49 2.34 -24.39
N GLN A 61 9.52 3.60 -24.83
CA GLN A 61 9.88 4.73 -23.96
C GLN A 61 8.79 4.97 -22.92
N GLU A 62 7.52 4.77 -23.28
CA GLU A 62 6.41 4.90 -22.34
C GLU A 62 6.43 3.83 -21.24
N ALA A 63 6.83 2.60 -21.58
CA ALA A 63 7.06 1.55 -20.59
C ALA A 63 8.17 1.93 -19.59
N TYR A 64 9.25 2.55 -20.08
CA TYR A 64 10.30 3.09 -19.22
C TYR A 64 9.77 4.19 -18.30
N ASN A 65 9.06 5.18 -18.84
CA ASN A 65 8.51 6.31 -18.09
C ASN A 65 7.56 5.82 -16.99
N TRP A 66 6.62 4.94 -17.35
CA TRP A 66 5.66 4.39 -16.40
C TRP A 66 6.33 3.55 -15.31
N LEU A 67 7.39 2.79 -15.66
CA LEU A 67 8.19 2.08 -14.66
C LEU A 67 8.83 3.05 -13.65
N GLN A 68 9.28 4.23 -14.07
CA GLN A 68 9.81 5.25 -13.15
C GLN A 68 8.71 5.87 -12.28
N GLU A 69 7.54 6.14 -12.82
CA GLU A 69 6.38 6.64 -12.06
C GLU A 69 6.01 5.67 -10.93
N ILE A 70 5.89 4.37 -11.24
CA ILE A 70 5.58 3.34 -10.24
C ILE A 70 6.68 3.26 -9.18
N LYS A 71 7.96 3.28 -9.58
CA LYS A 71 9.08 3.29 -8.61
C LYS A 71 9.03 4.51 -7.70
N GLN A 72 8.77 5.69 -8.25
CA GLN A 72 8.70 6.92 -7.48
C GLN A 72 7.51 6.92 -6.52
N LYS A 73 6.36 6.39 -6.96
CA LYS A 73 5.19 6.14 -6.11
C LYS A 73 5.49 5.15 -4.98
N ILE A 74 6.19 4.05 -5.25
CA ILE A 74 6.61 3.10 -4.20
C ILE A 74 7.58 3.79 -3.22
N LYS A 75 8.49 4.62 -3.71
CA LYS A 75 9.43 5.38 -2.87
C LYS A 75 8.72 6.41 -1.99
N SER A 76 7.70 7.09 -2.51
CA SER A 76 6.90 8.04 -1.73
C SER A 76 6.02 7.34 -0.69
N LEU A 77 5.51 6.14 -1.00
CA LEU A 77 4.78 5.28 -0.05
C LEU A 77 5.68 4.71 1.05
N LYS A 78 6.98 4.49 0.78
CA LYS A 78 7.98 4.05 1.77
C LYS A 78 8.56 5.19 2.62
N ARG A 79 7.99 6.40 2.59
CA ARG A 79 8.52 7.52 3.37
C ARG A 79 8.62 7.13 4.83
N ARG A 80 9.84 7.20 5.37
CA ARG A 80 10.06 7.18 6.82
C ARG A 80 9.65 8.55 7.35
N TYR A 81 8.68 8.59 8.26
CA TYR A 81 8.39 9.80 9.02
C TYR A 81 9.69 10.30 9.68
N SER A 82 9.89 11.62 9.70
CA SER A 82 11.05 12.22 10.37
C SER A 82 11.04 11.82 11.85
N THR A 83 12.22 11.81 12.48
CA THR A 83 12.35 11.49 13.91
C THR A 83 11.43 12.35 14.76
N THR A 84 11.35 13.66 14.46
CA THR A 84 10.46 14.61 15.14
C THR A 84 8.99 14.21 14.99
N HIS A 85 8.54 13.88 13.77
CA HIS A 85 7.15 13.48 13.53
C HIS A 85 6.82 12.16 14.24
N ARG A 86 7.76 11.19 14.26
CA ARG A 86 7.59 9.94 15.02
C ARG A 86 7.45 10.19 16.52
N ILE A 87 8.27 11.09 17.07
CA ILE A 87 8.21 11.48 18.48
C ILE A 87 6.88 12.18 18.79
N GLU A 88 6.39 13.04 17.90
CA GLU A 88 5.13 13.76 18.09
C GLU A 88 3.91 12.82 18.10
N ILE A 89 3.88 11.83 17.21
CA ILE A 89 2.80 10.82 17.20
C ILE A 89 2.90 9.91 18.43
N ALA A 90 4.12 9.55 18.84
CA ALA A 90 4.32 8.82 20.09
C ALA A 90 3.85 9.64 21.31
N TYR A 91 4.13 10.95 21.33
CA TYR A 91 3.66 11.86 22.39
C TYR A 91 2.12 11.93 22.43
N LYS A 92 1.46 12.02 21.26
CA LYS A 92 -0.01 11.96 21.13
C LYS A 92 -0.60 10.69 21.74
N THR A 93 0.07 9.55 21.60
CA THR A 93 -0.33 8.28 22.22
C THR A 93 0.21 8.09 23.65
N LYS A 94 0.77 9.14 24.27
CA LYS A 94 1.42 9.10 25.60
C LYS A 94 2.51 8.03 25.69
N TYR A 95 3.27 7.86 24.61
CA TYR A 95 4.27 6.83 24.40
C TYR A 95 3.75 5.41 24.64
N ARG A 96 2.46 5.18 24.43
CA ARG A 96 1.85 3.85 24.55
C ARG A 96 1.34 3.37 23.20
N CYS A 97 1.43 2.06 23.00
CA CYS A 97 0.85 1.40 21.83
C CYS A 97 -0.65 1.67 21.83
N ASN A 98 -1.16 2.15 20.70
CA ASN A 98 -2.56 2.50 20.63
C ASN A 98 -3.50 1.28 20.71
N MET A 99 -3.04 0.09 20.33
CA MET A 99 -3.83 -1.15 20.43
C MET A 99 -3.76 -1.80 21.81
N CYS A 100 -2.56 -2.10 22.32
CA CYS A 100 -2.39 -2.89 23.54
C CYS A 100 -1.94 -2.08 24.77
N LYS A 101 -1.79 -0.76 24.65
CA LYS A 101 -1.45 0.18 25.73
C LYS A 101 -0.08 -0.02 26.41
N LEU A 102 0.75 -0.94 25.91
CA LEU A 102 2.12 -1.12 26.40
C LEU A 102 2.98 0.10 26.10
N LEU A 103 3.98 0.37 26.93
CA LEU A 103 4.96 1.42 26.69
C LEU A 103 5.73 1.12 25.40
N LEU A 104 5.72 2.05 24.45
CA LEU A 104 6.30 1.85 23.12
C LEU A 104 7.79 1.51 23.23
N PRO A 105 8.23 0.38 22.64
CA PRO A 105 9.66 0.09 22.52
C PRO A 105 10.29 1.05 21.51
N PRO A 106 11.61 1.26 21.50
CA PRO A 106 12.29 2.10 20.50
C PRO A 106 12.02 1.69 19.05
N THR A 107 11.62 0.43 18.83
CA THR A 107 11.26 -0.16 17.54
C THR A 107 9.81 0.04 17.14
N PHE A 108 9.04 0.90 17.84
CA PHE A 108 7.66 1.19 17.48
C PHE A 108 7.53 1.73 16.06
N GLU A 109 6.37 1.49 15.46
CA GLU A 109 6.06 1.89 14.08
C GLU A 109 4.90 2.88 14.08
N ILE A 110 4.95 3.81 13.12
CA ILE A 110 3.85 4.73 12.84
C ILE A 110 3.00 4.09 11.76
N ASP A 111 1.70 4.06 12.00
CA ASP A 111 0.73 3.43 11.13
C ASP A 111 -0.50 4.33 11.00
N HIS A 112 -1.23 4.18 9.89
CA HIS A 112 -2.50 4.86 9.74
C HIS A 112 -3.55 4.22 10.64
N ILE A 113 -4.48 5.01 11.18
CA ILE A 113 -5.65 4.47 11.88
C ILE A 113 -6.52 3.80 10.84
N LYS A 114 -7.08 4.59 9.92
CA LYS A 114 -7.76 4.11 8.73
C LYS A 114 -6.79 4.01 7.57
N GLU A 115 -6.75 2.85 6.94
CA GLU A 115 -5.87 2.59 5.80
C GLU A 115 -6.14 3.53 4.61
N LEU A 116 -5.09 3.96 3.91
CA LEU A 116 -5.21 4.87 2.76
C LEU A 116 -6.13 4.30 1.66
N TRP A 117 -6.03 2.99 1.40
CA TRP A 117 -6.83 2.33 0.37
C TRP A 117 -8.32 2.17 0.74
N GLU A 118 -8.69 2.35 2.01
CA GLU A 118 -10.08 2.40 2.47
C GLU A 118 -10.59 3.85 2.63
N GLY A 119 -9.88 4.82 2.06
CA GLY A 119 -10.21 6.23 2.15
C GLY A 119 -9.74 6.89 3.44
N GLY A 120 -8.72 6.34 4.10
CA GLY A 120 -7.93 7.07 5.09
C GLY A 120 -7.07 8.15 4.42
N ARG A 121 -6.75 9.22 5.15
CA ARG A 121 -5.88 10.30 4.68
C ARG A 121 -4.52 10.24 5.36
N ASP A 122 -3.48 10.70 4.70
CA ASP A 122 -2.14 10.83 5.31
C ASP A 122 -2.07 12.13 6.12
N GLU A 123 -2.83 12.19 7.21
CA GLU A 123 -2.95 13.35 8.10
C GLU A 123 -2.63 12.95 9.54
N TYR A 124 -2.09 13.89 10.32
CA TYR A 124 -1.66 13.67 11.70
C TYR A 124 -2.74 13.00 12.57
N ASP A 125 -4.01 13.36 12.36
CA ASP A 125 -5.14 12.80 13.10
C ASP A 125 -5.36 11.31 12.79
N ASN A 126 -5.07 10.89 11.55
CA ASN A 126 -5.14 9.51 11.10
C ASN A 126 -3.84 8.73 11.37
N LEU A 127 -2.85 9.27 12.08
CA LEU A 127 -1.63 8.55 12.46
C LEU A 127 -1.68 8.07 13.91
N GLN A 128 -1.16 6.87 14.14
CA GLN A 128 -1.02 6.22 15.44
C GLN A 128 0.35 5.54 15.58
N ALA A 129 0.80 5.39 16.83
CA ALA A 129 2.00 4.62 17.15
C ALA A 129 1.62 3.23 17.68
N LEU A 130 2.22 2.19 17.11
CA LEU A 130 1.99 0.79 17.46
C LEU A 130 3.29 0.08 17.82
N CYS A 131 3.21 -0.88 18.74
CA CYS A 131 4.32 -1.82 18.94
C CYS A 131 4.43 -2.76 17.72
N PRO A 132 5.61 -3.38 17.48
CA PRO A 132 5.82 -4.24 16.32
C PRO A 132 4.80 -5.39 16.19
N ASN A 133 4.40 -5.99 17.32
CA ASN A 133 3.43 -7.08 17.33
C ASN A 133 2.03 -6.61 16.89
N CYS A 134 1.56 -5.49 17.45
CA CYS A 134 0.25 -4.93 17.09
C CYS A 134 0.21 -4.44 15.65
N HIS A 135 1.29 -3.80 15.19
CA HIS A 135 1.42 -3.39 13.80
C HIS A 135 1.32 -4.60 12.86
N ALA A 136 2.08 -5.67 13.12
CA ALA A 136 2.03 -6.90 12.32
C ALA A 136 0.64 -7.54 12.28
N LEU A 137 -0.08 -7.56 13.41
CA LEU A 137 -1.47 -8.05 13.49
C LEU A 137 -2.42 -7.21 12.64
N LYS A 138 -2.32 -5.88 12.71
CA LYS A 138 -3.13 -4.97 11.88
C LYS A 138 -2.82 -5.15 10.40
N THR A 139 -1.54 -5.16 10.01
CA THR A 139 -1.13 -5.42 8.62
C THR A 139 -1.69 -6.74 8.11
N ARG A 140 -1.55 -7.83 8.89
CA ARG A 140 -2.07 -9.16 8.50
C ARG A 140 -3.58 -9.14 8.33
N ALA A 141 -4.32 -8.50 9.23
CA ALA A 141 -5.76 -8.35 9.10
C ALA A 141 -6.15 -7.56 7.85
N ASN A 142 -5.42 -6.48 7.55
CA ASN A 142 -5.67 -5.63 6.40
C ASN A 142 -5.34 -6.30 5.06
N VAL A 143 -4.38 -7.22 5.05
CA VAL A 143 -4.09 -8.07 3.88
C VAL A 143 -5.19 -9.12 3.71
N LEU A 144 -5.53 -9.86 4.77
CA LEU A 144 -6.47 -10.98 4.68
C LEU A 144 -7.91 -10.53 4.42
N LYS A 145 -8.32 -9.34 4.88
CA LYS A 145 -9.67 -8.82 4.57
C LYS A 145 -9.90 -8.56 3.08
N LYS A 146 -8.83 -8.43 2.27
CA LYS A 146 -8.90 -8.31 0.80
C LYS A 146 -9.18 -9.65 0.12
N ASN A 147 -8.95 -10.77 0.80
CA ASN A 147 -9.26 -12.08 0.27
C ASN A 147 -10.75 -12.41 0.50
N ASN A 148 -11.45 -12.83 -0.56
CA ASN A 148 -12.90 -13.10 -0.52
C ASN A 148 -13.30 -14.14 0.56
N ILE A 149 -12.46 -15.16 0.79
CA ILE A 149 -12.72 -16.23 1.77
C ILE A 149 -12.67 -15.66 3.19
N PHE A 150 -11.67 -14.84 3.46
CA PHE A 150 -11.35 -14.33 4.79
C PHE A 150 -11.98 -12.96 5.09
N ARG A 151 -12.65 -12.36 4.09
CA ARG A 151 -13.20 -11.01 4.16
C ARG A 151 -14.02 -10.78 5.40
N ARG A 152 -14.99 -11.66 5.71
CA ARG A 152 -15.92 -11.44 6.84
C ARG A 152 -15.20 -11.41 8.20
N GLU A 153 -14.34 -12.39 8.47
CA GLU A 153 -13.64 -12.50 9.75
C GLU A 153 -12.64 -11.34 9.93
N PHE A 154 -11.84 -11.07 8.92
CA PHE A 154 -10.76 -10.07 9.03
C PHE A 154 -11.24 -8.63 8.85
N THR A 155 -12.39 -8.39 8.20
CA THR A 155 -13.04 -7.07 8.25
C THR A 155 -13.43 -6.74 9.68
N LYS A 156 -13.98 -7.68 10.45
CA LYS A 156 -14.35 -7.45 11.86
C LYS A 156 -13.11 -7.08 12.70
N ARG A 157 -12.05 -7.91 12.64
CA ARG A 157 -10.80 -7.64 13.37
C ARG A 157 -10.15 -6.31 12.98
N SER A 158 -10.14 -6.00 11.68
CA SER A 158 -9.61 -4.72 11.21
C SER A 158 -10.42 -3.56 11.77
N ARG A 159 -11.76 -3.61 11.73
CA ARG A 159 -12.60 -2.56 12.34
C ARG A 159 -12.34 -2.41 13.83
N GLU A 160 -12.20 -3.51 14.56
CA GLU A 160 -11.84 -3.46 15.99
C GLU A 160 -10.52 -2.71 16.22
N TYR A 161 -9.51 -2.88 15.35
CA TYR A 161 -8.25 -2.14 15.46
C TYR A 161 -8.36 -0.67 15.08
N GLU A 162 -9.27 -0.32 14.17
CA GLU A 162 -9.48 1.05 13.69
C GLU A 162 -10.39 1.86 14.63
N GLU A 163 -11.53 1.31 15.05
CA GLU A 163 -12.52 1.97 15.92
C GLU A 163 -11.95 2.24 17.32
N ASN A 164 -11.28 1.24 17.91
CA ASN A 164 -10.63 1.39 19.21
C ASN A 164 -9.57 2.50 19.19
N ALA A 165 -8.99 2.82 18.03
CA ALA A 165 -8.03 3.90 17.96
C ALA A 165 -8.69 5.26 18.24
N PHE A 166 -9.84 5.54 17.61
CA PHE A 166 -10.51 6.84 17.73
C PHE A 166 -11.00 7.14 19.15
N GLU A 167 -11.44 6.14 19.90
CA GLU A 167 -11.87 6.32 21.30
C GLU A 167 -10.74 6.80 22.21
N ASN A 168 -9.51 6.37 21.91
CA ASN A 168 -8.32 6.69 22.68
C ASN A 168 -7.66 8.02 22.29
N PHE A 169 -8.06 8.59 21.15
CA PHE A 169 -7.54 9.84 20.60
C PHE A 169 -8.46 11.04 20.82
N LYS A 170 -9.22 11.10 21.92
CA LYS A 170 -9.86 12.35 22.38
C LYS A 170 -8.81 13.37 22.84
N HIS A 171 -7.92 13.77 21.94
CA HIS A 171 -6.94 14.81 22.13
C HIS A 171 -7.61 16.12 21.73
N THR A 172 -7.87 17.00 22.71
CA THR A 172 -8.59 18.27 22.52
C THR A 172 -7.74 19.36 21.86
N LYS A 173 -6.47 19.08 21.54
CA LYS A 173 -5.56 20.04 20.92
C LYS A 173 -5.03 19.49 19.61
N LYS A 174 -5.40 20.16 18.51
CA LYS A 174 -4.70 20.04 17.22
C LYS A 174 -3.27 20.54 17.41
N SER A 175 -2.28 19.84 16.87
CA SER A 175 -0.90 20.31 16.89
C SER A 175 -0.83 21.66 16.18
N LYS A 176 -0.07 22.62 16.73
CA LYS A 176 0.16 23.91 16.05
C LYS A 176 1.08 23.74 14.83
N TYR A 177 1.77 22.60 14.74
CA TYR A 177 2.81 22.36 13.75
C TYR A 177 2.30 21.67 12.48
N PHE A 178 1.04 21.19 12.45
CA PHE A 178 0.40 20.53 11.29
C PHE A 178 -1.11 20.76 11.25
#